data_AF-A0A2G6CH14-F1
#
_entry.id   AF-A0A2G6CH14-F1
#
_cell.length_a   1.000
_cell.length_b   1.000
_cell.length_c   1.000
_cell.angle_alpha   90.00
_cell.angle_beta   90.00
_cell.angle_gamma   90.00
#
_symmetry.space_group_name_H-M   'P 1'
#
loop_
_entity.id
_entity.type
_entity.pdbx_description
1 polymer ?
#
loop_
_entity_poly.entity_id
_entity_poly.type
_entity_poly.pdbx_seq_one_letter_code
_entity_poly.pdbx_strand_id
1 'polypeptide(L)'
;MKIRTAFAIVAITALSACDGGFSLNPLNWFSGASTSGEETVALVPADGYPEDQDRRIAVARITGLKLERTTAGAIVRATGLPPRLGYWDAQLVPENGGKPENGVLTLTFRIAEPRWNQGTGTPKSKVVNAGYFLPTRELKNIRSVRVIGANNSMTARR
;
A
#
# COMPACT_ATOMS: atom_id res chain seq x y z
N MET A 1 11.95 33.80 73.04
CA MET A 1 11.04 32.74 72.56
C MET A 1 10.46 33.01 71.16
N LYS A 2 10.09 34.26 70.82
CA LYS A 2 9.48 34.65 69.53
C LYS A 2 10.36 34.50 68.29
N ILE A 3 11.69 34.59 68.42
CA ILE A 3 12.64 34.46 67.30
C ILE A 3 12.82 32.99 66.88
N ARG A 4 12.75 32.05 67.84
CA ARG A 4 12.87 30.61 67.56
C ARG A 4 11.64 30.06 66.83
N THR A 5 10.46 30.55 67.18
CA THR A 5 9.21 30.23 66.47
C THR A 5 9.18 30.82 65.06
N ALA A 6 9.72 32.03 64.85
CA ALA A 6 9.83 32.63 63.52
C ALA A 6 10.76 31.83 62.59
N PHE A 7 11.89 31.34 63.12
CA PHE A 7 12.82 30.51 62.34
C PHE A 7 12.21 29.15 61.95
N ALA A 8 11.41 28.56 62.84
CA ALA A 8 10.71 27.30 62.55
C ALA A 8 9.63 27.47 61.47
N ILE A 9 8.89 28.57 61.46
CA ILE A 9 7.87 28.86 60.44
C ILE A 9 8.52 29.06 59.06
N VAL A 10 9.63 29.81 59.00
CA VAL A 10 10.38 30.05 57.75
C VAL A 10 10.95 28.75 57.17
N ALA A 11 11.47 27.86 58.03
CA ALA A 11 12.00 26.57 57.61
C ALA A 11 10.92 25.63 57.06
N ILE A 12 9.69 25.66 57.61
CA ILE A 12 8.58 24.81 57.14
C ILE A 12 8.04 25.33 55.79
N THR A 13 8.00 26.64 55.55
CA THR A 13 7.56 27.21 54.26
C THR A 13 8.59 27.07 53.13
N ALA A 14 9.87 26.93 53.47
CA ALA A 14 10.92 26.73 52.47
C ALA A 14 10.93 25.30 51.90
N LEU A 15 10.42 24.31 52.65
CA LEU A 15 10.38 22.91 52.20
C LEU A 15 9.22 22.58 51.24
N SER A 16 8.20 23.44 51.12
CA SER A 16 7.08 23.26 50.16
C SER A 16 7.33 23.87 48.78
N ALA A 17 8.57 24.29 48.47
CA ALA A 17 8.92 24.92 47.20
C ALA A 17 9.30 23.92 46.07
N CYS A 18 9.33 22.62 46.36
CA CYS A 18 9.50 21.58 45.35
C CYS A 18 8.17 20.89 45.07
N ASP A 19 7.53 21.34 43.98
CA ASP A 19 6.54 20.65 43.14
C ASP A 19 5.24 21.46 42.99
N GLY A 20 5.08 22.08 41.82
CA GLY A 20 3.86 22.85 41.52
C GLY A 20 4.04 24.00 40.53
N GLY A 21 4.49 23.70 39.31
CA GLY A 21 4.05 24.38 38.08
C GLY A 21 4.12 25.91 37.95
N PHE A 22 4.81 26.65 38.83
CA PHE A 22 4.81 28.11 38.77
C PHE A 22 5.92 28.63 37.84
N SER A 23 5.58 28.79 36.56
CA SER A 23 6.44 29.44 35.56
C SER A 23 6.41 30.96 35.74
N LEU A 24 7.49 31.55 36.24
CA LEU A 24 7.72 32.99 36.32
C LEU A 24 8.35 33.55 35.03
N ASN A 25 7.90 33.11 33.85
CA ASN A 25 8.41 33.63 32.59
C ASN A 25 7.56 34.81 32.10
N PRO A 26 8.08 36.06 32.13
CA PRO A 26 7.32 37.24 31.73
C PRO A 26 6.94 37.25 30.25
N LEU A 27 7.63 36.49 29.40
CA LEU A 27 7.29 36.38 27.97
C LEU A 27 5.98 35.61 27.73
N ASN A 28 5.59 34.70 28.64
CA ASN A 28 4.31 33.98 28.54
C ASN A 28 3.10 34.82 29.01
N TRP A 29 3.30 35.89 29.78
CA TRP A 29 2.20 36.74 30.30
C TRP A 29 1.71 37.79 29.29
N PHE A 30 2.54 38.14 28.31
CA PHE A 30 2.19 39.13 27.28
C PHE A 30 1.89 38.50 25.90
N SER A 31 2.07 37.19 25.74
CA SER A 31 1.52 36.45 24.61
C SER A 31 0.05 36.15 24.88
N GLY A 32 -0.86 36.92 24.28
CA GLY A 32 -2.33 36.81 24.44
C GLY A 32 -2.97 35.50 23.92
N ALA A 33 -2.23 34.39 23.95
CA ALA A 33 -2.74 33.07 23.67
C ALA A 33 -2.22 32.14 24.77
N SER A 34 -3.08 31.83 25.74
CA SER A 34 -2.97 30.57 26.44
C SER A 34 -3.11 29.50 25.37
N THR A 35 -2.01 28.86 24.96
CA THR A 35 -2.10 27.55 24.30
C THR A 35 -2.58 26.58 25.39
N SER A 36 -3.88 26.64 25.70
CA SER A 36 -4.60 25.51 26.27
C SER A 36 -4.31 24.37 25.33
N GLY A 37 -3.42 23.46 25.73
CA GLY A 37 -2.79 22.45 24.90
C GLY A 37 -3.55 22.20 23.61
N GLU A 38 -3.16 22.90 22.55
CA GLU A 38 -3.54 22.49 21.21
C GLU A 38 -2.82 21.16 21.05
N GLU A 39 -3.51 20.10 21.46
CA GLU A 39 -3.19 18.74 21.10
C GLU A 39 -3.02 18.80 19.59
N THR A 40 -1.76 18.81 19.14
CA THR A 40 -1.43 18.80 17.74
C THR A 40 -2.02 17.50 17.21
N VAL A 41 -3.24 17.57 16.69
CA VAL A 41 -3.95 16.43 16.14
C VAL A 41 -3.09 15.97 14.97
N ALA A 42 -2.32 14.91 15.20
CA ALA A 42 -1.51 14.32 14.15
C ALA A 42 -2.49 13.86 13.07
N LEU A 43 -2.25 14.26 11.82
CA LEU A 43 -3.04 13.81 10.66
C LEU A 43 -2.86 12.31 10.35
N VAL A 44 -2.15 11.59 11.21
CA VAL A 44 -1.94 10.14 11.13
C VAL A 44 -3.08 9.48 11.91
N PRO A 45 -3.89 8.63 11.26
CA PRO A 45 -4.92 7.87 11.97
C PRO A 45 -4.29 7.02 13.07
N ALA A 46 -4.97 6.88 14.21
CA ALA A 46 -4.49 6.07 15.35
C ALA A 46 -4.23 4.60 14.95
N ASP A 47 -5.00 4.08 14.00
CA ASP A 47 -4.88 2.72 13.48
C ASP A 47 -3.87 2.60 12.32
N GLY A 48 -3.15 3.68 11.99
CA GLY A 48 -2.24 3.75 10.85
C GLY A 48 -2.94 3.99 9.50
N TYR A 49 -2.17 4.05 8.43
CA TYR A 49 -2.72 4.12 7.07
C TYR A 49 -3.18 2.72 6.64
N PRO A 50 -4.35 2.59 5.98
CA PRO A 50 -4.75 1.31 5.40
C PRO A 50 -3.66 0.84 4.42
N GLU A 51 -3.38 -0.47 4.43
CA GLU A 51 -2.44 -1.07 3.49
C GLU A 51 -2.82 -0.73 2.05
N ASP A 52 -1.82 -0.50 1.19
CA ASP A 52 -2.00 -0.20 -0.22
C ASP A 52 -2.56 -1.44 -0.94
N GLN A 53 -3.89 -1.56 -0.93
CA GLN A 53 -4.58 -2.65 -1.62
C GLN A 53 -4.58 -2.37 -3.12
N ASP A 54 -4.25 -3.39 -3.91
CA ASP A 54 -4.33 -3.29 -5.35
C ASP A 54 -5.80 -3.11 -5.81
N ARG A 55 -6.15 -1.87 -6.14
CA ARG A 55 -7.49 -1.47 -6.61
C ARG A 55 -7.76 -1.81 -8.07
N ARG A 56 -6.77 -2.37 -8.79
CA ARG A 56 -6.90 -2.73 -10.21
C ARG A 56 -7.83 -3.92 -10.35
N ILE A 57 -8.63 -3.91 -11.42
CA ILE A 57 -9.55 -5.00 -11.74
C ILE A 57 -8.85 -6.07 -12.57
N ALA A 58 -9.42 -7.27 -12.63
CA ALA A 58 -8.99 -8.26 -13.60
C ALA A 58 -9.41 -7.83 -15.03
N VAL A 59 -8.54 -8.07 -16.02
CA VAL A 59 -8.85 -7.76 -17.42
C VAL A 59 -10.09 -8.53 -17.86
N ALA A 60 -10.98 -7.88 -18.62
CA ALA A 60 -12.26 -8.47 -18.98
C ALA A 60 -12.12 -9.82 -19.72
N ARG A 61 -11.25 -9.90 -20.74
CA ARG A 61 -11.01 -11.14 -21.47
C ARG A 61 -9.55 -11.28 -21.82
N ILE A 62 -9.01 -12.48 -21.66
CA ILE A 62 -7.68 -12.88 -22.15
C ILE A 62 -7.87 -13.48 -23.55
N THR A 63 -7.16 -12.94 -24.54
CA THR A 63 -7.22 -13.37 -25.94
C THR A 63 -5.97 -14.09 -26.41
N GLY A 64 -4.87 -13.99 -25.65
CA GLY A 64 -3.63 -14.69 -25.95
C GLY A 64 -2.84 -14.99 -24.70
N LEU A 65 -2.17 -16.15 -24.70
CA LEU A 65 -1.21 -16.54 -23.68
C LEU A 65 -0.07 -17.30 -24.35
N LYS A 66 1.17 -16.85 -24.10
CA LYS A 66 2.39 -17.48 -24.61
C LYS A 66 3.41 -17.62 -23.48
N LEU A 67 4.13 -18.73 -23.48
CA LEU A 67 5.28 -18.94 -22.62
C LEU A 67 6.53 -18.96 -23.51
N GLU A 68 7.34 -17.92 -23.42
CA GLU A 68 8.52 -17.72 -24.26
C GLU A 68 9.77 -18.05 -23.47
N ARG A 69 10.57 -19.02 -23.92
CA ARG A 69 11.79 -19.43 -23.23
C ARG A 69 12.91 -18.41 -23.44
N THR A 70 13.68 -18.14 -22.39
CA THR A 70 14.87 -17.28 -22.42
C THR A 70 16.08 -18.03 -21.89
N THR A 71 17.27 -17.45 -22.00
CA THR A 71 18.50 -18.01 -21.42
C THR A 71 18.45 -18.09 -19.90
N ALA A 72 17.79 -17.14 -19.24
CA ALA A 72 17.70 -17.05 -17.78
C ALA A 72 16.39 -17.63 -17.19
N GLY A 73 15.46 -18.11 -18.03
CA GLY A 73 14.15 -18.57 -17.59
C GLY A 73 13.10 -18.59 -18.68
N ALA A 74 11.94 -18.00 -18.42
CA ALA A 74 10.85 -17.85 -19.37
C ALA A 74 10.03 -16.59 -19.09
N ILE A 75 9.43 -16.01 -20.12
CA ILE A 75 8.50 -14.90 -20.01
C ILE A 75 7.09 -15.43 -20.30
N VAL A 76 6.19 -15.24 -19.35
CA VAL A 76 4.75 -15.40 -19.56
C VAL A 76 4.25 -14.11 -20.20
N ARG A 77 3.74 -14.19 -21.42
CA ARG A 77 3.13 -13.05 -22.12
C ARG A 77 1.65 -13.30 -22.30
N ALA A 78 0.83 -12.44 -21.70
CA ALA A 78 -0.61 -12.47 -21.83
C ALA A 78 -1.09 -11.26 -22.63
N THR A 79 -2.08 -11.49 -23.49
CA THR A 79 -2.78 -10.45 -24.25
C THR A 79 -4.21 -10.37 -23.76
N GLY A 80 -4.60 -9.18 -23.30
CA GLY A 80 -5.90 -8.89 -22.74
C GLY A 80 -6.69 -7.94 -23.63
N LEU A 81 -8.02 -8.04 -23.56
CA LEU A 81 -8.97 -7.17 -24.21
C LEU A 81 -9.92 -6.59 -23.14
N PRO A 82 -9.66 -5.36 -22.67
CA PRO A 82 -10.57 -4.60 -21.81
C PRO A 82 -11.86 -4.22 -22.55
N PRO A 83 -12.90 -3.78 -21.83
CA PRO A 83 -14.18 -3.42 -22.45
C PRO A 83 -14.13 -2.09 -23.21
N ARG A 84 -13.39 -1.09 -22.70
CA ARG A 84 -13.28 0.27 -23.23
C ARG A 84 -11.82 0.69 -23.44
N LEU A 85 -11.59 1.84 -24.07
CA LEU A 85 -10.26 2.44 -24.19
C LEU A 85 -9.76 2.99 -22.85
N GLY A 86 -8.48 3.34 -22.78
CA GLY A 86 -7.90 4.09 -21.65
C GLY A 86 -7.54 3.28 -20.41
N TYR A 87 -7.63 1.95 -20.48
CA TYR A 87 -7.08 1.07 -19.44
C TYR A 87 -5.55 1.10 -19.46
N TRP A 88 -4.93 1.05 -18.29
CA TRP A 88 -3.50 1.28 -18.11
C TRP A 88 -2.94 0.45 -16.94
N ASP A 89 -1.62 0.51 -16.73
CA ASP A 89 -0.92 -0.23 -15.67
C ASP A 89 -1.27 -1.73 -15.62
N ALA A 90 -1.09 -2.39 -16.75
CA ALA A 90 -1.36 -3.81 -16.91
C ALA A 90 -0.23 -4.67 -16.36
N GLN A 91 -0.58 -5.60 -15.47
CA GLN A 91 0.38 -6.48 -14.83
C GLN A 91 -0.20 -7.88 -14.65
N LEU A 92 0.68 -8.88 -14.76
CA LEU A 92 0.39 -10.23 -14.29
C LEU A 92 0.84 -10.31 -12.83
N VAL A 93 -0.12 -10.42 -11.91
CA VAL A 93 0.13 -10.50 -10.48
C VAL A 93 0.06 -11.95 -10.04
N PRO A 94 1.09 -12.50 -9.40
CA PRO A 94 1.05 -13.88 -8.93
C PRO A 94 0.10 -14.04 -7.74
N GLU A 95 -0.75 -15.07 -7.83
CA GLU A 95 -1.54 -15.53 -6.69
C GLU A 95 -0.65 -16.34 -5.72
N ASN A 96 -1.12 -16.51 -4.48
CA ASN A 96 -0.43 -17.31 -3.45
C ASN A 96 1.07 -16.97 -3.29
N GLY A 97 1.41 -15.67 -3.43
CA GLY A 97 2.79 -15.18 -3.30
C GLY A 97 3.76 -15.77 -4.34
N GLY A 98 3.28 -16.19 -5.51
CA GLY A 98 4.11 -16.77 -6.57
C GLY A 98 4.42 -18.25 -6.39
N LYS A 99 3.83 -18.90 -5.39
CA LYS A 99 4.03 -20.33 -5.15
C LYS A 99 3.07 -21.14 -6.02
N PRO A 100 3.56 -22.12 -6.82
CA PRO A 100 2.69 -22.95 -7.62
C PRO A 100 1.92 -23.95 -6.75
N GLU A 101 0.64 -24.11 -7.03
CA GLU A 101 -0.23 -25.12 -6.41
C GLU A 101 -0.32 -26.34 -7.32
N ASN A 102 0.09 -27.51 -6.83
CA ASN A 102 0.14 -28.74 -7.62
C ASN A 102 0.91 -28.59 -8.95
N GLY A 103 1.95 -27.74 -8.97
CA GLY A 103 2.75 -27.44 -10.16
C GLY A 103 2.11 -26.44 -11.13
N VAL A 104 1.02 -25.77 -10.74
CA VAL A 104 0.37 -24.72 -11.53
C VAL A 104 0.67 -23.36 -10.90
N LEU A 105 1.36 -22.48 -11.63
CA LEU A 105 1.49 -21.08 -11.23
C LEU A 105 0.25 -20.31 -11.69
N THR A 106 -0.47 -19.70 -10.76
CA THR A 106 -1.64 -18.88 -11.07
C THR A 106 -1.26 -17.40 -11.04
N LEU A 107 -1.57 -16.69 -12.12
CA LEU A 107 -1.38 -15.25 -12.27
C LEU A 107 -2.73 -14.60 -12.57
N THR A 108 -3.05 -13.49 -11.92
CA THR A 108 -4.20 -12.67 -12.27
C THR A 108 -3.75 -11.51 -13.14
N PHE A 109 -4.38 -11.35 -14.30
CA PHE A 109 -4.09 -10.23 -15.18
C PHE A 109 -4.86 -9.00 -14.68
N ARG A 110 -4.18 -8.16 -13.91
CA ARG A 110 -4.73 -6.93 -13.35
C ARG A 110 -4.47 -5.73 -14.26
N ILE A 111 -5.42 -4.80 -14.26
CA ILE A 111 -5.37 -3.59 -15.08
C ILE A 111 -6.15 -2.46 -14.40
N ALA A 112 -5.63 -1.23 -14.48
CA ALA A 112 -6.28 -0.05 -13.94
C ALA A 112 -7.36 0.48 -14.88
N GLU A 113 -8.49 0.87 -14.31
CA GLU A 113 -9.60 1.47 -15.06
C GLU A 113 -9.26 2.94 -15.44
N PRO A 114 -9.70 3.42 -16.62
CA PRO A 114 -9.65 4.85 -16.93
C PRO A 114 -10.45 5.68 -15.90
N ARG A 115 -9.90 6.84 -15.53
CA ARG A 115 -10.52 7.77 -14.56
C ARG A 115 -11.85 8.37 -15.03
N TRP A 116 -12.07 8.42 -16.33
CA TRP A 116 -13.25 8.99 -16.96
C TRP A 116 -13.84 8.01 -17.97
N ASN A 117 -15.11 8.20 -18.33
CA ASN A 117 -15.78 7.29 -19.25
C ASN A 117 -15.22 7.43 -20.67
N GLN A 118 -14.67 6.34 -21.18
CA GLN A 118 -14.02 6.24 -22.48
C GLN A 118 -14.93 5.58 -23.51
N GLY A 119 -14.74 5.91 -24.78
CA GLY A 119 -15.35 5.16 -25.87
C GLY A 119 -14.88 3.69 -25.89
N THR A 120 -15.70 2.82 -26.48
CA THR A 120 -15.38 1.39 -26.63
C THR A 120 -14.22 1.16 -27.60
N GLY A 121 -14.12 1.91 -28.69
CA GLY A 121 -13.09 1.72 -29.73
C GLY A 121 -13.10 0.34 -30.40
N THR A 122 -12.17 0.12 -31.32
CA THR A 122 -12.01 -1.18 -32.00
C THR A 122 -11.29 -2.19 -31.09
N PRO A 123 -11.42 -3.51 -31.34
CA PRO A 123 -10.66 -4.51 -30.59
C PRO A 123 -9.15 -4.27 -30.65
N LYS A 124 -8.60 -3.87 -31.81
CA LYS A 124 -7.15 -3.61 -31.98
C LYS A 124 -6.65 -2.45 -31.13
N SER A 125 -7.46 -1.38 -30.99
CA SER A 125 -7.10 -0.20 -30.20
C SER A 125 -7.15 -0.44 -28.69
N LYS A 126 -7.81 -1.51 -28.25
CA LYS A 126 -7.95 -1.87 -26.83
C LYS A 126 -6.96 -2.93 -26.36
N VAL A 127 -6.19 -3.54 -27.26
CA VAL A 127 -5.30 -4.63 -26.88
C VAL A 127 -4.27 -4.15 -25.87
N VAL A 128 -4.15 -4.89 -24.76
CA VAL A 128 -3.12 -4.63 -23.75
C VAL A 128 -2.31 -5.91 -23.53
N ASN A 129 -0.98 -5.77 -23.43
CA ASN A 129 -0.08 -6.89 -23.18
C ASN A 129 0.56 -6.73 -21.81
N ALA A 130 0.67 -7.83 -21.08
CA ALA A 130 1.39 -7.91 -19.82
C ALA A 130 2.39 -9.07 -19.86
N GLY A 131 3.53 -8.87 -19.21
CA GLY A 131 4.61 -9.83 -19.09
C GLY A 131 4.89 -10.19 -17.64
N TYR A 132 5.21 -11.46 -17.37
CA TYR A 132 5.76 -11.92 -16.09
C TYR A 132 7.00 -12.76 -16.35
N PHE A 133 8.12 -12.37 -15.75
CA PHE A 133 9.37 -13.11 -15.88
C PHE A 133 9.44 -14.22 -14.82
N LEU A 134 9.74 -15.43 -15.27
CA LEU A 134 9.95 -16.59 -14.43
C LEU A 134 11.43 -17.00 -14.50
N PRO A 135 12.19 -16.88 -13.41
CA PRO A 135 13.56 -17.34 -13.39
C PRO A 135 13.63 -18.87 -13.45
N THR A 136 14.73 -19.41 -13.97
CA THR A 136 14.95 -20.87 -14.10
C THR A 136 14.75 -21.64 -12.79
N ARG A 137 15.03 -21.03 -11.62
CA ARG A 137 14.84 -21.66 -10.32
C ARG A 137 13.37 -21.94 -10.00
N GLU A 138 12.49 -20.99 -10.27
CA GLU A 138 11.04 -21.14 -10.06
C GLU A 138 10.42 -22.09 -11.08
N LEU A 139 10.86 -22.00 -12.35
CA LEU A 139 10.37 -22.85 -13.43
C LEU A 139 10.54 -24.35 -13.21
N LYS A 140 11.48 -24.79 -12.35
CA LYS A 140 11.66 -26.21 -12.04
C LYS A 140 10.42 -26.81 -11.36
N ASN A 141 9.70 -26.01 -10.59
CA ASN A 141 8.54 -26.45 -9.81
C ASN A 141 7.21 -26.15 -10.52
N ILE A 142 7.25 -25.55 -11.72
CA ILE A 142 6.08 -25.13 -12.50
C ILE A 142 5.94 -26.01 -13.75
N ARG A 143 4.81 -26.70 -13.87
CA ARG A 143 4.41 -27.53 -15.01
C ARG A 143 3.51 -26.76 -15.98
N SER A 144 2.68 -25.87 -15.45
CA SER A 144 1.80 -25.01 -16.25
C SER A 144 1.62 -23.65 -15.59
N VAL A 145 1.27 -22.66 -16.41
CA VAL A 145 0.93 -21.31 -15.96
C VAL A 145 -0.51 -21.04 -16.34
N ARG A 146 -1.33 -20.68 -15.36
CA ARG A 146 -2.72 -20.27 -15.52
C ARG A 146 -2.81 -18.77 -15.34
N VAL A 147 -3.39 -18.08 -16.32
CA VAL A 147 -3.69 -16.65 -16.23
C VAL A 147 -5.20 -16.47 -16.12
N ILE A 148 -5.64 -15.72 -15.11
CA ILE A 148 -7.04 -15.45 -14.80
C ILE A 148 -7.39 -14.01 -15.21
N GLY A 149 -8.50 -13.86 -15.92
CA GLY A 149 -9.18 -12.61 -16.19
C GLY A 149 -10.59 -12.66 -15.60
N ALA A 150 -11.35 -11.57 -15.74
CA ALA A 150 -12.68 -11.47 -15.15
C ALA A 150 -13.68 -12.47 -15.75
N ASN A 151 -13.66 -12.65 -17.07
CA ASN A 151 -14.64 -13.52 -17.76
C ASN A 151 -14.06 -14.85 -18.24
N ASN A 152 -12.74 -15.04 -18.21
CA ASN A 152 -12.11 -16.28 -18.65
C ASN A 152 -10.74 -16.50 -17.99
N SER A 153 -10.22 -17.71 -18.16
CA SER A 153 -8.83 -18.02 -17.86
C SER A 153 -8.19 -18.77 -19.02
N MET A 154 -6.86 -18.66 -19.15
CA MET A 154 -6.08 -19.43 -20.12
C MET A 154 -4.95 -20.14 -19.40
N THR A 155 -4.62 -21.37 -19.81
CA THR A 155 -3.50 -22.13 -19.25
C THR A 155 -2.53 -22.49 -20.36
N ALA A 156 -1.25 -22.20 -20.15
CA ALA A 156 -0.16 -22.64 -21.00
C ALA A 156 0.64 -23.74 -20.27
N ARG A 157 0.99 -24.79 -21.02
CA ARG A 157 1.90 -25.85 -20.54
C ARG A 157 3.30 -25.58 -21.10
N ARG A 158 4.31 -25.98 -20.33
CA ARG A 158 5.73 -25.76 -20.65
C ARG A 158 6.27 -26.73 -21.71
#